data_AF-A0A6J4MB23-F1
#
_entry.id   AF-A0A6J4MB23-F1
#
_cell.length_a   1.000
_cell.length_b   1.000
_cell.length_c   1.000
_cell.angle_alpha   90.00
_cell.angle_beta   90.00
_cell.angle_gamma   90.00
#
_symmetry.space_group_name_H-M   'P 1'
#
loop_
_entity.id
_entity.type
_entity.pdbx_description
1 polymer ?
#
loop_
_entity_poly.entity_id
_entity_poly.type
_entity_poly.pdbx_seq_one_letter_code
_entity_poly.pdbx_strand_id
1 'polypeptide(L)'
;MSIRGIDVSDYQPNINWQAVARDGITFSFVKSTEGATFVAQTFARNWAAMKAAGIQRGAYHFFRPASSVQGQIDLFLKTVKLEAGDLPAVLDVETTGGLSGEQLCDRAAIWLEAVEKATLMRPIIYTYPGFWDNLGTKRFADYPLWIAHYTTAEEPWVPGGWKTWTFWQYSDTGTVSGISGNVDTNIFESVREGAVSFKVADIQKELRIKGFYQGAMDGKFGPTTTAALISFQKSQGLNADGIAGIKTWAALMRKSPKVVVPPPAPTPTPRPTPAPTPAPTPAPISGVRLTQVFSSYQASASQDTALIWLQSQVSTSVLGEFAQKWRATTLPQDTNLRLIDVGKFYRGLAEQDQALDWLQKQLSPATIAEFAQKWRSQSTVQNSPIRLIDACKFYRAAPNQNQALDWLEGRISPAILSEFFRRWQNASRL
;
A
#
# COMPACT_ATOMS: atom_id res chain seq x y z
N MET A 1 8.55 22.12 4.14
CA MET A 1 9.66 22.29 5.09
C MET A 1 10.32 20.94 5.22
N SER A 2 11.64 20.89 5.06
CA SER A 2 12.40 19.65 5.17
C SER A 2 12.71 19.37 6.62
N ILE A 3 12.30 18.20 7.10
CA ILE A 3 12.57 17.69 8.43
C ILE A 3 13.84 16.84 8.34
N ARG A 4 14.85 17.14 9.17
CA ARG A 4 16.13 16.42 9.18
C ARG A 4 16.07 15.18 10.06
N GLY A 5 16.68 14.11 9.56
CA GLY A 5 16.91 12.86 10.27
C GLY A 5 18.28 12.27 9.96
N ILE A 6 18.61 11.17 10.62
CA ILE A 6 19.84 10.39 10.40
C ILE A 6 19.53 8.90 10.42
N ASP A 7 20.43 8.07 9.94
CA ASP A 7 20.42 6.65 10.24
C ASP A 7 21.78 6.16 10.75
N VAL A 8 21.74 5.16 11.63
CA VAL A 8 22.90 4.73 12.40
C VAL A 8 22.92 3.22 12.58
N SER A 9 24.12 2.69 12.82
CA SER A 9 24.35 1.27 13.04
C SER A 9 25.48 1.05 14.05
N ASP A 10 26.04 -0.16 14.08
CA ASP A 10 27.20 -0.47 14.90
C ASP A 10 28.46 0.33 14.53
N TYR A 11 28.48 0.99 13.36
CA TYR A 11 29.53 1.93 12.97
C TYR A 11 29.52 3.24 13.77
N GLN A 12 28.42 3.58 14.45
CA GLN A 12 28.32 4.72 15.37
C GLN A 12 28.13 4.21 16.81
N PRO A 13 29.19 3.69 17.46
CA PRO A 13 29.05 2.94 18.70
C PRO A 13 28.58 3.82 19.88
N ASN A 14 28.99 5.08 19.94
CA ASN A 14 28.66 5.98 21.04
C ASN A 14 27.95 7.22 20.49
N ILE A 15 26.68 7.41 20.86
CA ILE A 15 25.85 8.53 20.38
C ILE A 15 25.27 9.28 21.58
N ASN A 16 25.50 10.59 21.63
CA ASN A 16 24.80 11.49 22.54
C ASN A 16 23.50 11.97 21.89
N TRP A 17 22.42 11.23 22.07
CA TRP A 17 21.12 11.50 21.45
C TRP A 17 20.50 12.85 21.89
N GLN A 18 20.86 13.37 23.06
CA GLN A 18 20.42 14.71 23.48
C GLN A 18 21.13 15.82 22.69
N ALA A 19 22.42 15.64 22.37
CA ALA A 19 23.13 16.55 21.47
C ALA A 19 22.55 16.46 20.04
N VAL A 20 22.27 15.24 19.56
CA VAL A 20 21.64 15.01 18.24
C VAL A 20 20.29 15.73 18.14
N ALA A 21 19.44 15.63 19.16
CA ALA A 21 18.15 16.32 19.18
C ALA A 21 18.31 17.85 19.17
N ARG A 22 19.28 18.40 19.93
CA ARG A 22 19.58 19.85 19.93
C ARG A 22 20.14 20.34 18.60
N ASP A 23 20.77 19.47 17.83
CA ASP A 23 21.26 19.74 16.47
C ASP A 23 20.14 19.79 15.41
N GLY A 24 18.88 19.65 15.84
CA GLY A 24 17.70 19.73 14.98
C GLY A 24 17.33 18.42 14.29
N ILE A 25 17.94 17.30 14.67
CA ILE A 25 17.54 15.97 14.21
C ILE A 25 16.27 15.54 14.95
N THR A 26 15.24 15.20 14.20
CA THR A 26 13.89 14.93 14.76
C THR A 26 13.41 13.50 14.54
N PHE A 27 14.04 12.76 13.63
CA PHE A 27 13.81 11.34 13.43
C PHE A 27 15.12 10.61 13.18
N SER A 28 15.15 9.31 13.44
CA SER A 28 16.26 8.48 13.02
C SER A 28 15.85 7.02 12.80
N PHE A 29 16.52 6.36 11.85
CA PHE A 29 16.46 4.90 11.69
C PHE A 29 17.70 4.25 12.30
N VAL A 30 17.52 3.16 13.05
CA VAL A 30 18.63 2.40 13.62
C VAL A 30 18.64 0.97 13.11
N LYS A 31 19.83 0.46 12.76
CA LYS A 31 20.02 -0.94 12.37
C LYS A 31 19.57 -1.84 13.50
N SER A 32 18.64 -2.75 13.23
CA SER A 32 18.20 -3.73 14.22
C SER A 32 18.83 -5.10 13.96
N THR A 33 18.71 -5.57 12.72
CA THR A 33 18.98 -6.96 12.35
C THR A 33 19.50 -7.03 10.91
N GLU A 34 20.22 -8.10 10.61
CA GLU A 34 20.71 -8.38 9.26
C GLU A 34 20.63 -9.88 8.98
N GLY A 35 20.04 -10.25 7.84
CA GLY A 35 19.87 -11.66 7.51
C GLY A 35 19.15 -12.44 8.63
N ALA A 36 19.33 -13.76 8.65
CA ALA A 36 18.57 -14.61 9.56
C ALA A 36 19.17 -14.71 10.98
N THR A 37 20.35 -14.13 11.23
CA THR A 37 21.13 -14.43 12.46
C THR A 37 21.73 -13.22 13.16
N PHE A 38 21.95 -12.10 12.48
CA PHE A 38 22.66 -10.97 13.07
C PHE A 38 21.70 -9.98 13.74
N VAL A 39 22.01 -9.61 14.99
CA VAL A 39 21.37 -8.52 15.74
C VAL A 39 22.43 -7.46 16.02
N ALA A 40 22.13 -6.21 15.67
CA ALA A 40 23.06 -5.10 15.89
C ALA A 40 23.28 -4.87 17.39
N GLN A 41 24.54 -4.77 17.81
CA GLN A 41 24.91 -4.63 19.22
C GLN A 41 24.44 -3.30 19.82
N THR A 42 24.28 -2.29 18.96
CA THR A 42 23.87 -0.94 19.36
C THR A 42 22.37 -0.72 19.35
N PHE A 43 21.59 -1.66 18.79
CA PHE A 43 20.15 -1.46 18.58
C PHE A 43 19.40 -1.10 19.86
N ALA A 44 19.48 -1.95 20.89
CA ALA A 44 18.70 -1.76 22.11
C ALA A 44 19.01 -0.43 22.82
N ARG A 45 20.29 -0.04 22.88
CA ARG A 45 20.70 1.23 23.50
C ARG A 45 20.21 2.44 22.70
N ASN A 46 20.38 2.42 21.38
CA ASN A 46 19.95 3.50 20.51
C ASN A 46 18.42 3.61 20.50
N TRP A 47 17.71 2.49 20.38
CA TRP A 47 16.25 2.42 20.39
C TRP A 47 15.62 3.08 21.63
N ALA A 48 16.19 2.80 22.81
CA ALA A 48 15.74 3.42 24.06
C ALA A 48 16.14 4.91 24.14
N ALA A 49 17.38 5.24 23.79
CA ALA A 49 17.91 6.60 23.91
C ALA A 49 17.27 7.59 22.93
N MET A 50 16.95 7.18 21.71
CA MET A 50 16.22 7.99 20.73
C MET A 50 14.85 8.41 21.29
N LYS A 51 14.10 7.46 21.87
CA LYS A 51 12.80 7.76 22.50
C LYS A 51 12.97 8.73 23.67
N ALA A 52 13.95 8.51 24.53
CA ALA A 52 14.23 9.39 25.67
C ALA A 52 14.66 10.82 25.24
N ALA A 53 15.29 10.97 24.07
CA ALA A 53 15.64 12.25 23.48
C ALA A 53 14.50 12.91 22.69
N GLY A 54 13.33 12.27 22.60
CA GLY A 54 12.20 12.79 21.83
C GLY A 54 12.35 12.68 20.31
N ILE A 55 13.31 11.87 19.84
CA ILE A 55 13.54 11.61 18.42
C ILE A 55 12.59 10.52 17.94
N GLN A 56 11.95 10.75 16.79
CA GLN A 56 11.07 9.76 16.19
C GLN A 56 11.87 8.57 15.66
N ARG A 57 11.80 7.44 16.37
CA ARG A 57 12.63 6.26 16.07
C ARG A 57 11.97 5.32 15.06
N GLY A 58 12.78 4.80 14.15
CA GLY A 58 12.47 3.71 13.23
C GLY A 58 13.58 2.66 13.24
N ALA A 59 13.26 1.44 12.83
CA ALA A 59 14.21 0.32 12.83
C ALA A 59 14.32 -0.27 11.43
N TYR A 60 15.55 -0.53 10.97
CA TYR A 60 15.78 -1.15 9.67
C TYR A 60 16.40 -2.54 9.78
N HIS A 61 16.00 -3.40 8.83
CA HIS A 61 16.53 -4.74 8.62
C HIS A 61 17.33 -4.77 7.33
N PHE A 62 18.64 -5.04 7.41
CA PHE A 62 19.46 -5.24 6.23
C PHE A 62 19.12 -6.60 5.62
N PHE A 63 18.48 -6.59 4.45
CA PHE A 63 18.00 -7.80 3.80
C PHE A 63 19.16 -8.59 3.19
N ARG A 64 19.23 -9.89 3.50
CA ARG A 64 20.13 -10.84 2.87
C ARG A 64 19.30 -11.79 2.01
N PRO A 65 19.08 -11.51 0.70
CA PRO A 65 18.11 -12.25 -0.10
C PRO A 65 18.38 -13.75 -0.16
N ALA A 66 19.64 -14.19 -0.20
CA ALA A 66 19.98 -15.61 -0.22
C ALA A 66 19.66 -16.33 1.10
N SER A 67 19.57 -15.62 2.23
CA SER A 67 19.30 -16.19 3.56
C SER A 67 17.83 -16.50 3.79
N SER A 68 17.51 -17.41 4.72
CA SER A 68 16.13 -17.77 5.06
C SER A 68 15.25 -16.53 5.29
N VAL A 69 14.19 -16.38 4.48
CA VAL A 69 13.26 -15.24 4.60
C VAL A 69 12.45 -15.34 5.89
N GLN A 70 12.01 -16.56 6.25
CA GLN A 70 11.32 -16.78 7.52
C GLN A 70 12.23 -16.46 8.72
N GLY A 71 13.50 -16.87 8.67
CA GLY A 71 14.46 -16.53 9.73
C GLY A 71 14.70 -15.03 9.87
N GLN A 72 14.72 -14.29 8.75
CA GLN A 72 14.79 -12.83 8.74
C GLN A 72 13.55 -12.17 9.37
N ILE A 73 12.35 -12.66 9.04
CA ILE A 73 11.08 -12.20 9.63
C ILE A 73 11.07 -12.45 11.13
N ASP A 74 11.37 -13.68 11.56
CA ASP A 74 11.33 -14.09 12.95
C ASP A 74 12.33 -13.29 13.79
N LEU A 75 13.55 -13.10 13.28
CA LEU A 75 14.58 -12.32 13.96
C LEU A 75 14.18 -10.85 14.11
N PHE A 76 13.69 -10.23 13.04
CA PHE A 76 13.25 -8.84 13.08
C PHE A 76 12.09 -8.65 14.05
N LEU A 77 11.03 -9.46 13.94
CA LEU A 77 9.84 -9.34 14.78
C LEU A 77 10.10 -9.74 16.25
N LYS A 78 11.08 -10.60 16.53
CA LYS A 78 11.56 -10.87 17.88
C LYS A 78 12.28 -9.66 18.48
N THR A 79 13.09 -8.98 17.68
CA THR A 79 13.99 -7.89 18.12
C THR A 79 13.27 -6.55 18.22
N VAL A 80 12.41 -6.23 17.24
CA VAL A 80 11.75 -4.93 17.10
C VAL A 80 10.29 -5.02 17.52
N LYS A 81 9.90 -4.22 18.51
CA LYS A 81 8.51 -4.04 18.94
C LYS A 81 8.12 -2.59 18.73
N LEU A 82 7.29 -2.33 17.72
CA LEU A 82 6.84 -0.98 17.40
C LEU A 82 5.72 -0.53 18.34
N GLU A 83 5.92 0.63 18.95
CA GLU A 83 4.94 1.29 19.81
C GLU A 83 4.18 2.38 19.04
N ALA A 84 3.20 2.99 19.68
CA ALA A 84 2.54 4.16 19.12
C ALA A 84 3.55 5.32 18.97
N GLY A 85 3.53 5.96 17.81
CA GLY A 85 4.48 7.01 17.44
C GLY A 85 5.66 6.50 16.61
N ASP A 86 6.17 5.29 16.87
CA ASP A 86 7.32 4.74 16.14
C ASP A 86 7.08 4.72 14.62
N LEU A 87 8.16 4.88 13.83
CA LEU A 87 8.09 4.83 12.37
C LEU A 87 7.84 3.38 11.90
N PRO A 88 7.26 3.19 10.70
CA PRO A 88 7.18 1.86 10.10
C PRO A 88 8.55 1.18 10.02
N ALA A 89 8.54 -0.15 10.09
CA ALA A 89 9.74 -0.96 9.84
C ALA A 89 10.32 -0.66 8.45
N VAL A 90 11.64 -0.67 8.33
CA VAL A 90 12.32 -0.52 7.04
C VAL A 90 12.90 -1.87 6.61
N LEU A 91 12.62 -2.28 5.37
CA LEU A 91 13.39 -3.30 4.67
C LEU A 91 14.45 -2.63 3.82
N ASP A 92 15.71 -2.85 4.16
CA ASP A 92 16.86 -2.34 3.41
C ASP A 92 17.25 -3.37 2.33
N VAL A 93 17.06 -2.99 1.06
CA VAL A 93 17.25 -3.82 -0.12
C VAL A 93 18.27 -3.18 -1.05
N GLU A 94 19.53 -3.58 -0.88
CA GLU A 94 20.66 -2.99 -1.60
C GLU A 94 21.66 -4.03 -2.16
N THR A 95 21.33 -5.31 -2.06
CA THR A 95 22.13 -6.41 -2.63
C THR A 95 21.24 -7.51 -3.16
N THR A 96 21.66 -8.22 -4.22
CA THR A 96 20.92 -9.38 -4.74
C THR A 96 21.25 -10.68 -4.00
N GLY A 97 22.38 -10.71 -3.29
CA GLY A 97 22.91 -11.96 -2.72
C GLY A 97 23.13 -13.07 -3.76
N GLY A 98 23.32 -12.71 -5.04
CA GLY A 98 23.48 -13.66 -6.15
C GLY A 98 22.17 -14.22 -6.73
N LEU A 99 21.01 -13.78 -6.24
CA LEU A 99 19.71 -14.18 -6.81
C LEU A 99 19.35 -13.34 -8.04
N SER A 100 18.43 -13.85 -8.87
CA SER A 100 17.79 -13.04 -9.92
C SER A 100 16.95 -11.92 -9.31
N GLY A 101 16.69 -10.86 -10.08
CA GLY A 101 15.84 -9.75 -9.64
C GLY A 101 14.44 -10.21 -9.24
N GLU A 102 13.84 -11.15 -9.98
CA GLU A 102 12.53 -11.73 -9.67
C GLU A 102 12.54 -12.52 -8.36
N GLN A 103 13.53 -13.39 -8.14
CA GLN A 103 13.68 -14.16 -6.90
C GLN A 103 13.88 -13.25 -5.68
N LEU A 104 14.70 -12.21 -5.82
CA LEU A 104 14.87 -11.19 -4.78
C LEU A 104 13.54 -10.53 -4.47
N CYS A 105 12.82 -10.07 -5.49
CA CYS A 105 11.54 -9.42 -5.33
C CYS A 105 10.59 -10.33 -4.55
N ASP A 106 10.35 -11.56 -5.01
CA ASP A 106 9.46 -12.54 -4.35
C ASP A 106 9.76 -12.70 -2.87
N ARG A 107 11.04 -12.81 -2.52
CA ARG A 107 11.49 -12.93 -1.13
C ARG A 107 11.28 -11.65 -0.33
N ALA A 108 11.51 -10.48 -0.93
CA ALA A 108 11.22 -9.20 -0.30
C ALA A 108 9.71 -9.02 -0.03
N ALA A 109 8.83 -9.42 -0.96
CA ALA A 109 7.38 -9.35 -0.73
C ALA A 109 6.92 -10.20 0.46
N ILE A 110 7.46 -11.42 0.60
CA ILE A 110 7.16 -12.30 1.75
C ILE A 110 7.53 -11.59 3.06
N TRP A 111 8.70 -10.95 3.13
CA TRP A 111 9.11 -10.21 4.32
C TRP A 111 8.20 -9.00 4.59
N LEU A 112 7.94 -8.18 3.56
CA LEU A 112 7.14 -6.97 3.67
C LEU A 112 5.71 -7.27 4.14
N GLU A 113 5.07 -8.28 3.55
CA GLU A 113 3.71 -8.69 3.91
C GLU A 113 3.63 -9.24 5.34
N ALA A 114 4.60 -10.06 5.74
CA ALA A 114 4.65 -10.61 7.09
C ALA A 114 4.83 -9.51 8.15
N VAL A 115 5.74 -8.57 7.91
CA VAL A 115 5.99 -7.45 8.81
C VAL A 115 4.83 -6.45 8.81
N GLU A 116 4.20 -6.16 7.68
CA GLU A 116 2.98 -5.34 7.61
C GLU A 116 1.85 -5.95 8.44
N LYS A 117 1.66 -7.27 8.34
CA LYS A 117 0.66 -8.01 9.11
C LYS A 117 0.95 -7.98 10.61
N ALA A 118 2.20 -8.16 11.02
CA ALA A 118 2.58 -8.22 12.42
C ALA A 118 2.58 -6.84 13.11
N THR A 119 2.96 -5.79 12.38
CA THR A 119 3.10 -4.44 12.94
C THR A 119 1.88 -3.56 12.73
N LEU A 120 0.97 -3.96 11.83
CA LEU A 120 -0.13 -3.14 11.33
C LEU A 120 0.35 -1.84 10.67
N MET A 121 1.61 -1.79 10.23
CA MET A 121 2.19 -0.63 9.56
C MET A 121 2.83 -1.11 8.26
N ARG A 122 2.50 -0.47 7.14
CA ARG A 122 3.16 -0.79 5.86
C ARG A 122 4.65 -0.47 5.96
N PRO A 123 5.56 -1.43 5.78
CA PRO A 123 6.99 -1.18 5.86
C PRO A 123 7.44 -0.17 4.81
N ILE A 124 8.55 0.51 5.09
CA ILE A 124 9.28 1.35 4.15
C ILE A 124 10.30 0.46 3.43
N ILE A 125 10.53 0.70 2.14
CA ILE A 125 11.62 0.07 1.40
C ILE A 125 12.76 1.08 1.30
N TYR A 126 13.94 0.70 1.80
CA TYR A 126 15.18 1.43 1.56
C TYR A 126 15.94 0.81 0.39
N THR A 127 16.45 1.64 -0.52
CA THR A 127 17.29 1.22 -1.64
C THR A 127 17.99 2.43 -2.28
N TYR A 128 18.74 2.21 -3.37
CA TYR A 128 19.32 3.28 -4.19
C TYR A 128 18.98 3.12 -5.69
N PRO A 129 18.95 4.21 -6.49
CA PRO A 129 18.33 4.21 -7.82
C PRO A 129 18.90 3.17 -8.79
N GLY A 130 20.23 3.13 -8.93
CA GLY A 130 20.88 2.23 -9.89
C GLY A 130 20.66 0.74 -9.58
N PHE A 131 20.61 0.38 -8.29
CA PHE A 131 20.29 -1.01 -7.91
C PHE A 131 18.86 -1.37 -8.26
N TRP A 132 17.91 -0.51 -7.90
CA TRP A 132 16.51 -0.81 -8.12
C TRP A 132 16.12 -0.81 -9.60
N ASP A 133 16.70 0.10 -10.40
CA ASP A 133 16.47 0.15 -11.84
C ASP A 133 16.93 -1.16 -12.52
N ASN A 134 18.06 -1.72 -12.08
CA ASN A 134 18.56 -3.02 -12.54
C ASN A 134 17.64 -4.21 -12.15
N LEU A 135 16.78 -4.07 -11.13
CA LEU A 135 15.78 -5.10 -10.82
C LEU A 135 14.61 -5.10 -11.83
N GLY A 136 14.40 -4.01 -12.57
CA GLY A 136 13.37 -3.91 -13.61
C GLY A 136 11.92 -4.08 -13.11
N THR A 137 11.68 -3.88 -11.81
CA THR A 137 10.36 -4.15 -11.18
C THR A 137 9.59 -2.89 -10.84
N LYS A 138 8.26 -2.96 -10.94
CA LYS A 138 7.32 -1.92 -10.46
C LYS A 138 6.38 -2.42 -9.36
N ARG A 139 6.59 -3.64 -8.86
CA ARG A 139 5.64 -4.32 -7.96
C ARG A 139 5.42 -3.61 -6.63
N PHE A 140 6.38 -2.78 -6.22
CA PHE A 140 6.43 -2.18 -4.88
C PHE A 140 6.09 -0.68 -4.87
N ALA A 141 5.58 -0.12 -5.96
CA ALA A 141 5.30 1.31 -6.10
C ALA A 141 4.30 1.88 -5.06
N ASP A 142 3.51 1.02 -4.39
CA ASP A 142 2.58 1.40 -3.32
C ASP A 142 3.21 1.34 -1.90
N TYR A 143 4.48 0.98 -1.76
CA TYR A 143 5.21 1.03 -0.49
C TYR A 143 5.86 2.41 -0.31
N PRO A 144 5.94 2.96 0.91
CA PRO A 144 6.79 4.12 1.17
C PRO A 144 8.25 3.85 0.78
N LEU A 145 8.85 4.78 0.04
CA LEU A 145 10.24 4.68 -0.42
C LEU A 145 11.16 5.54 0.45
N TRP A 146 12.22 4.94 0.95
CA TRP A 146 13.40 5.65 1.46
C TRP A 146 14.52 5.48 0.43
N ILE A 147 14.85 6.53 -0.31
CA ILE A 147 15.83 6.46 -1.40
C ILE A 147 17.18 7.03 -0.97
N ALA A 148 18.25 6.27 -1.16
CA ALA A 148 19.62 6.75 -1.03
C ALA A 148 20.13 7.25 -2.38
N HIS A 149 20.32 8.56 -2.50
CA HIS A 149 20.79 9.17 -3.74
C HIS A 149 21.59 10.44 -3.43
N TYR A 150 22.92 10.32 -3.45
CA TYR A 150 23.82 11.41 -3.13
C TYR A 150 24.04 12.26 -4.38
N THR A 151 23.23 13.31 -4.51
CA THR A 151 23.17 14.15 -5.71
C THR A 151 23.06 15.62 -5.32
N THR A 152 23.42 16.49 -6.25
CA THR A 152 23.20 17.94 -6.15
C THR A 152 21.88 18.38 -6.79
N ALA A 153 21.12 17.45 -7.37
CA ALA A 153 19.79 17.74 -7.89
C ALA A 153 18.81 18.13 -6.76
N GLU A 154 17.79 18.90 -7.10
CA GLU A 154 16.77 19.35 -6.14
C GLU A 154 15.96 18.19 -5.55
N GLU A 155 15.80 17.10 -6.32
CA GLU A 155 15.10 15.89 -5.92
C GLU A 155 15.91 14.63 -6.28
N PRO A 156 15.78 13.53 -5.51
CA PRO A 156 16.40 12.26 -5.85
C PRO A 156 15.72 11.59 -7.04
N TRP A 157 16.47 10.75 -7.76
CA TRP A 157 15.89 9.88 -8.78
C TRP A 157 15.03 8.80 -8.11
N VAL A 158 13.76 8.75 -8.46
CA VAL A 158 12.79 7.76 -7.96
C VAL A 158 12.61 6.64 -8.99
N PRO A 159 13.11 5.41 -8.74
CA PRO A 159 13.01 4.28 -9.66
C PRO A 159 11.66 3.54 -9.52
N GLY A 160 11.52 2.37 -10.13
CA GLY A 160 10.57 1.34 -9.66
C GLY A 160 9.09 1.65 -9.75
N GLY A 161 8.69 2.68 -10.49
CA GLY A 161 7.28 3.07 -10.66
C GLY A 161 6.70 3.88 -9.49
N TRP A 162 7.47 4.14 -8.42
CA TRP A 162 7.09 5.08 -7.37
C TRP A 162 6.82 6.46 -7.96
N LYS A 163 5.84 7.16 -7.37
CA LYS A 163 5.51 8.54 -7.78
C LYS A 163 6.33 9.59 -7.06
N THR A 164 6.83 9.25 -5.87
CA THR A 164 7.63 10.12 -5.03
C THR A 164 8.37 9.29 -4.00
N TRP A 165 9.33 9.90 -3.32
CA TRP A 165 10.03 9.36 -2.16
C TRP A 165 9.33 9.79 -0.87
N THR A 166 9.48 9.02 0.20
CA THR A 166 9.02 9.39 1.55
C THR A 166 10.17 9.97 2.36
N PHE A 167 11.30 9.27 2.35
CA PHE A 167 12.57 9.70 2.93
C PHE A 167 13.64 9.74 1.85
N TRP A 168 14.58 10.67 1.98
CA TRP A 168 15.74 10.77 1.09
C TRP A 168 17.00 10.80 1.94
N GLN A 169 17.85 9.78 1.79
CA GLN A 169 19.22 9.81 2.30
C GLN A 169 20.08 10.53 1.26
N TYR A 170 20.55 11.71 1.62
CA TYR A 170 21.20 12.63 0.68
C TYR A 170 22.71 12.70 0.84
N SER A 171 23.27 12.17 1.93
CA SER A 171 24.72 12.10 2.17
C SER A 171 25.04 11.08 3.26
N ASP A 172 26.16 10.39 3.08
CA ASP A 172 26.84 9.47 4.02
C ASP A 172 27.99 10.11 4.80
N THR A 173 28.24 11.39 4.55
CA THR A 173 29.38 12.17 5.06
C THR A 173 28.93 13.31 5.97
N GLY A 174 27.69 13.22 6.48
CA GLY A 174 27.12 14.21 7.37
C GLY A 174 27.88 14.31 8.69
N THR A 175 27.85 15.51 9.28
CA THR A 175 28.35 15.76 10.64
C THR A 175 27.18 16.21 11.50
N VAL A 176 26.97 15.54 12.63
CA VAL A 176 25.88 15.83 13.58
C VAL A 176 26.43 15.85 15.00
N SER A 177 26.06 16.87 15.76
CA SER A 177 26.49 17.02 17.15
C SER A 177 26.12 15.78 17.98
N GLY A 178 27.10 15.17 18.66
CA GLY A 178 26.90 13.98 19.47
C GLY A 178 27.22 12.65 18.79
N ILE A 179 27.66 12.68 17.52
CA ILE A 179 28.16 11.51 16.79
C ILE A 179 29.61 11.80 16.37
N SER A 180 30.49 10.82 16.55
CA SER A 180 31.89 10.92 16.10
C SER A 180 31.99 10.42 14.66
N GLY A 181 32.68 11.19 13.82
CA GLY A 181 32.85 10.84 12.41
C GLY A 181 31.60 11.09 11.57
N ASN A 182 31.57 10.45 10.40
CA ASN A 182 30.49 10.61 9.44
C ASN A 182 29.23 9.87 9.88
N VAL A 183 28.08 10.45 9.52
CA VAL A 183 26.76 9.84 9.71
C VAL A 183 25.90 10.06 8.48
N ASP A 184 25.08 9.05 8.17
CA ASP A 184 24.08 9.11 7.12
C ASP A 184 22.99 10.13 7.48
N THR A 185 22.71 11.03 6.54
CA THR A 185 21.78 12.15 6.74
C THR A 185 20.59 12.04 5.80
N ASN A 186 19.43 12.32 6.37
CA ASN A 186 18.14 12.06 5.77
C ASN A 186 17.22 13.27 5.83
N ILE A 187 16.34 13.38 4.85
CA ILE A 187 15.24 14.35 4.84
C ILE A 187 13.92 13.60 4.75
N PHE A 188 12.96 14.06 5.55
CA PHE A 188 11.53 13.82 5.36
C PHE A 188 10.88 15.15 4.98
N GLU A 189 10.07 15.17 3.93
CA GLU A 189 9.39 16.39 3.51
C GLU A 189 7.98 16.45 4.10
N SER A 190 7.73 17.45 4.96
CA SER A 190 6.38 17.69 5.49
C SER A 190 5.54 18.46 4.47
N VAL A 191 4.27 18.11 4.35
CA VAL A 191 3.29 18.88 3.56
C VAL A 191 2.27 19.58 4.46
N ARG A 192 1.75 20.70 3.99
CA ARG A 192 0.78 21.56 4.67
C ARG A 192 -0.10 22.27 3.63
N GLU A 193 -1.05 23.07 4.10
CA GLU A 193 -1.92 23.85 3.24
C GLU A 193 -1.15 24.65 2.16
N GLY A 194 -1.67 24.59 0.92
CA GLY A 194 -1.05 25.15 -0.29
C GLY A 194 -0.13 24.19 -1.04
N ALA A 195 0.29 23.06 -0.44
CA ALA A 195 1.13 22.09 -1.14
C ALA A 195 0.37 21.37 -2.27
N VAL A 196 1.07 21.09 -3.37
CA VAL A 196 0.56 20.26 -4.47
C VAL A 196 1.61 19.19 -4.80
N SER A 197 1.36 17.93 -4.45
CA SER A 197 2.31 16.84 -4.70
C SER A 197 1.68 15.45 -4.58
N PHE A 198 2.39 14.41 -5.03
CA PHE A 198 1.97 13.03 -4.81
C PHE A 198 1.87 12.65 -3.32
N LYS A 199 2.73 13.22 -2.46
CA LYS A 199 2.67 13.02 -1.00
C LYS A 199 1.33 13.51 -0.42
N VAL A 200 0.78 14.61 -0.95
CA VAL A 200 -0.54 15.11 -0.54
C VAL A 200 -1.63 14.11 -0.94
N ALA A 201 -1.57 13.54 -2.14
CA ALA A 201 -2.53 12.53 -2.58
C ALA A 201 -2.49 11.28 -1.68
N ASP A 202 -1.30 10.86 -1.24
CA ASP A 202 -1.14 9.76 -0.29
C ASP A 202 -1.76 10.10 1.08
N ILE A 203 -1.55 11.31 1.60
CA ILE A 203 -2.17 11.74 2.86
C ILE A 203 -3.70 11.81 2.75
N GLN A 204 -4.22 12.34 1.65
CA GLN A 204 -5.67 12.37 1.38
C GLN A 204 -6.25 10.95 1.33
N LYS A 205 -5.55 10.00 0.71
CA LYS A 205 -5.92 8.58 0.67
C LYS A 205 -5.96 7.97 2.06
N GLU A 206 -4.91 8.16 2.87
CA GLU A 206 -4.85 7.59 4.22
C GLU A 206 -5.90 8.21 5.16
N LEU A 207 -6.11 9.53 5.10
CA LEU A 207 -7.18 10.18 5.86
C LEU A 207 -8.57 9.67 5.47
N ARG A 208 -8.80 9.38 4.18
CA ARG A 208 -10.06 8.82 3.72
C ARG A 208 -10.26 7.39 4.20
N ILE A 209 -9.23 6.54 4.12
CA ILE A 209 -9.26 5.17 4.65
C ILE A 209 -9.63 5.18 6.14
N LYS A 210 -9.17 6.19 6.88
CA LYS A 210 -9.49 6.37 8.31
C LYS A 210 -10.80 7.12 8.59
N GLY A 211 -11.56 7.50 7.56
CA GLY A 211 -12.86 8.15 7.70
C GLY A 211 -12.82 9.66 7.99
N PHE A 212 -11.65 10.31 7.91
CA PHE A 212 -11.49 11.74 8.17
C PHE A 212 -11.64 12.62 6.92
N TYR A 213 -11.55 12.06 5.71
CA TYR A 213 -11.50 12.84 4.46
C TYR A 213 -12.52 12.38 3.41
N GLN A 214 -13.37 13.31 2.97
CA GLN A 214 -14.41 13.08 1.95
C GLN A 214 -14.21 13.92 0.67
N GLY A 215 -13.23 14.84 0.64
CA GLY A 215 -12.91 15.68 -0.52
C GLY A 215 -12.15 14.95 -1.63
N ALA A 216 -11.90 15.57 -2.79
CA ALA A 216 -11.19 14.93 -3.90
C ALA A 216 -9.75 14.50 -3.53
N MET A 217 -9.26 13.38 -4.10
CA MET A 217 -7.86 12.97 -3.99
C MET A 217 -7.08 13.56 -5.17
N ASP A 218 -6.94 14.87 -5.16
CA ASP A 218 -6.38 15.67 -6.26
C ASP A 218 -4.92 16.06 -6.04
N GLY A 219 -4.33 15.66 -4.90
CA GLY A 219 -2.96 16.00 -4.53
C GLY A 219 -2.79 17.46 -4.13
N LYS A 220 -3.88 18.20 -3.88
CA LYS A 220 -3.85 19.61 -3.43
C LYS A 220 -4.22 19.70 -1.96
N PHE A 221 -3.33 20.25 -1.17
CA PHE A 221 -3.55 20.39 0.27
C PHE A 221 -4.34 21.68 0.51
N GLY A 222 -5.66 21.60 0.31
CA GLY A 222 -6.57 22.72 0.54
C GLY A 222 -7.25 22.68 1.92
N PRO A 223 -8.16 23.63 2.20
CA PRO A 223 -8.86 23.73 3.49
C PRO A 223 -9.55 22.45 3.94
N THR A 224 -10.12 21.67 3.01
CA THR A 224 -10.74 20.37 3.31
C THR A 224 -9.73 19.35 3.83
N THR A 225 -8.54 19.31 3.24
CA THR A 225 -7.44 18.43 3.69
C THR A 225 -6.91 18.92 5.04
N THR A 226 -6.76 20.24 5.22
CA THR A 226 -6.36 20.84 6.52
C THR A 226 -7.33 20.45 7.64
N ALA A 227 -8.63 20.65 7.44
CA ALA A 227 -9.65 20.31 8.44
C ALA A 227 -9.68 18.81 8.79
N ALA A 228 -9.55 17.95 7.77
CA ALA A 228 -9.46 16.51 7.96
C ALA A 228 -8.22 16.10 8.75
N LEU A 229 -7.06 16.69 8.43
CA LEU A 229 -5.82 16.38 9.12
C LEU A 229 -5.83 16.87 10.58
N ILE A 230 -6.35 18.06 10.85
CA ILE A 230 -6.54 18.57 12.22
C ILE A 230 -7.45 17.64 13.02
N SER A 231 -8.55 17.18 12.44
CA SER A 231 -9.47 16.25 13.08
C SER A 231 -8.79 14.91 13.38
N PHE A 232 -7.99 14.39 12.44
CA PHE A 232 -7.18 13.20 12.65
C PHE A 232 -6.15 13.41 13.76
N GLN A 233 -5.37 14.49 13.73
CA GLN A 233 -4.36 14.81 14.75
C GLN A 233 -4.98 14.85 16.16
N LYS A 234 -6.13 15.51 16.32
CA LYS A 234 -6.88 15.51 17.59
C LYS A 234 -7.26 14.10 18.05
N SER A 235 -7.74 13.26 17.13
CA SER A 235 -8.09 11.86 17.44
C SER A 235 -6.90 11.01 17.90
N GLN A 236 -5.69 11.39 17.49
CA GLN A 236 -4.45 10.70 17.85
C GLN A 236 -3.72 11.34 19.05
N GLY A 237 -4.28 12.40 19.65
CA GLY A 237 -3.61 13.17 20.71
C GLY A 237 -2.35 13.90 20.25
N LEU A 238 -2.23 14.18 18.95
CA LEU A 238 -1.13 14.94 18.36
C LEU A 238 -1.42 16.46 18.40
N ASN A 239 -0.37 17.26 18.19
CA ASN A 239 -0.54 18.69 17.93
C ASN A 239 -1.40 18.89 16.68
N ALA A 240 -2.52 19.59 16.80
CA ALA A 240 -3.53 19.73 15.76
C ALA A 240 -3.27 20.99 14.91
N ASP A 241 -2.08 21.06 14.31
CA ASP A 241 -1.57 22.20 13.53
C ASP A 241 -1.90 22.14 12.03
N GLY A 242 -2.51 21.06 11.55
CA GLY A 242 -2.80 20.88 10.13
C GLY A 242 -1.56 20.63 9.27
N ILE A 243 -0.42 20.29 9.88
CA ILE A 243 0.83 19.97 9.20
C ILE A 243 1.05 18.45 9.22
N ALA A 244 1.24 17.86 8.05
CA ALA A 244 1.64 16.46 7.92
C ALA A 244 3.15 16.32 8.13
N GLY A 245 3.60 16.58 9.36
CA GLY A 245 4.96 16.32 9.82
C GLY A 245 5.19 14.84 10.13
N ILE A 246 6.41 14.50 10.56
CA ILE A 246 6.82 13.11 10.76
C ILE A 246 5.93 12.34 11.76
N LYS A 247 5.51 12.99 12.86
CA LYS A 247 4.63 12.38 13.88
C LYS A 247 3.25 12.08 13.31
N THR A 248 2.69 13.05 12.56
CA THR A 248 1.40 12.90 11.88
C THR A 248 1.47 11.79 10.83
N TRP A 249 2.56 11.74 10.05
CA TRP A 249 2.78 10.70 9.04
C TRP A 249 2.89 9.30 9.68
N ALA A 250 3.67 9.15 10.74
CA ALA A 250 3.80 7.88 11.46
C ALA A 250 2.44 7.36 11.98
N ALA A 251 1.63 8.25 12.55
CA ALA A 251 0.27 7.92 12.99
C ALA A 251 -0.65 7.55 11.81
N LEU A 252 -0.50 8.23 10.66
CA LEU A 252 -1.28 7.91 9.45
C LEU A 252 -0.96 6.49 8.95
N MET A 253 0.30 6.08 8.96
CA MET A 253 0.71 4.76 8.45
C MET A 253 0.26 3.58 9.32
N ARG A 254 -0.19 3.84 10.56
CA ARG A 254 -0.67 2.79 11.46
C ARG A 254 -2.10 2.39 11.13
N LYS A 255 -2.31 1.15 10.71
CA LYS A 255 -3.64 0.57 10.52
C LYS A 255 -4.31 0.35 11.88
N SER A 256 -5.61 0.60 11.94
CA SER A 256 -6.39 0.26 13.13
C SER A 256 -6.36 -1.26 13.34
N PRO A 257 -6.12 -1.75 14.57
CA PRO A 257 -6.35 -3.15 14.88
C PRO A 257 -7.80 -3.49 14.52
N LYS A 258 -8.04 -4.61 13.82
CA LYS A 258 -9.41 -5.13 13.69
C LYS A 258 -9.91 -5.38 15.12
N VAL A 259 -10.91 -4.62 15.57
CA VAL A 259 -11.61 -4.93 16.82
C VAL A 259 -12.27 -6.28 16.61
N VAL A 260 -11.75 -7.32 17.26
CA VAL A 260 -12.49 -8.56 17.45
C VAL A 260 -13.56 -8.24 18.47
N VAL A 261 -14.78 -7.96 18.00
CA VAL A 261 -15.93 -7.81 18.88
C VAL A 261 -16.18 -9.17 19.52
N PRO A 262 -16.15 -9.31 20.86
CA PRO A 262 -16.52 -10.57 21.50
C PRO A 262 -18.00 -10.88 21.17
N PRO A 263 -18.39 -12.16 21.00
CA PRO A 263 -19.79 -12.49 20.79
C PRO A 263 -20.65 -11.92 21.94
N PRO A 264 -21.83 -11.36 21.66
CA PRO A 264 -22.71 -10.90 22.73
C PRO A 264 -23.09 -12.06 23.64
N ALA A 265 -23.12 -11.82 24.95
CA ALA A 265 -23.55 -12.79 25.95
C ALA A 265 -24.98 -13.29 25.64
N PRO A 266 -25.29 -14.58 25.91
CA PRO A 266 -26.59 -15.15 25.57
C PRO A 266 -27.72 -14.50 26.38
N THR A 267 -28.68 -13.90 25.67
CA THR A 267 -29.92 -13.35 26.24
C THR A 267 -30.89 -14.50 26.58
N PRO A 268 -31.63 -14.44 27.72
CA PRO A 268 -32.51 -15.53 28.16
C PRO A 268 -33.69 -15.78 27.21
N THR A 269 -34.01 -17.06 27.02
CA THR A 269 -35.00 -17.61 26.09
C THR A 269 -36.44 -17.22 26.44
N PRO A 270 -37.25 -16.64 25.52
CA PRO A 270 -38.69 -16.53 25.66
C PRO A 270 -39.42 -17.81 25.22
N ARG A 271 -40.56 -18.07 25.88
CA ARG A 271 -41.50 -19.20 25.68
C ARG A 271 -42.12 -19.20 24.25
N PRO A 272 -42.45 -20.36 23.65
CA PRO A 272 -42.87 -20.44 22.25
C PRO A 272 -44.35 -20.12 22.03
N THR A 273 -44.63 -19.41 20.93
CA THR A 273 -45.97 -19.18 20.32
C THR A 273 -45.98 -19.88 18.94
N PRO A 274 -47.13 -20.40 18.43
CA PRO A 274 -47.16 -21.42 17.38
C PRO A 274 -46.70 -20.94 16.00
N ALA A 275 -46.11 -21.86 15.25
CA ALA A 275 -45.57 -21.67 13.92
C ALA A 275 -46.65 -21.31 12.88
N PRO A 276 -46.39 -20.36 11.96
CA PRO A 276 -47.08 -20.31 10.68
C PRO A 276 -46.50 -21.35 9.71
N THR A 277 -47.42 -21.95 8.96
CA THR A 277 -47.26 -22.90 7.84
C THR A 277 -46.13 -22.55 6.86
N PRO A 278 -45.36 -23.54 6.36
CA PRO A 278 -44.30 -23.29 5.38
C PRO A 278 -44.87 -22.80 4.04
N ALA A 279 -44.37 -21.64 3.59
CA ALA A 279 -44.52 -21.17 2.21
C ALA A 279 -43.67 -22.05 1.26
N PRO A 280 -44.07 -22.18 -0.02
CA PRO A 280 -43.53 -23.19 -0.93
C PRO A 280 -42.04 -22.97 -1.26
N THR A 281 -41.33 -24.08 -1.44
CA THR A 281 -39.98 -24.16 -2.00
C THR A 281 -39.84 -23.29 -3.27
N PRO A 282 -38.91 -22.32 -3.33
CA PRO A 282 -38.66 -21.59 -4.57
C PRO A 282 -38.05 -22.51 -5.63
N ALA A 283 -38.54 -22.35 -6.86
CA ALA A 283 -38.05 -22.97 -8.10
C ALA A 283 -36.56 -22.63 -8.40
N PRO A 284 -35.88 -23.39 -9.29
CA PRO A 284 -34.44 -23.29 -9.49
C PRO A 284 -33.95 -22.00 -10.15
N ILE A 285 -32.68 -21.73 -9.87
CA ILE A 285 -31.83 -20.56 -10.17
C ILE A 285 -32.01 -20.02 -11.61
N SER A 286 -32.50 -18.79 -11.72
CA SER A 286 -32.44 -17.95 -12.92
C SER A 286 -31.88 -16.57 -12.48
N GLY A 287 -30.78 -16.05 -13.04
CA GLY A 287 -30.30 -16.32 -14.38
C GLY A 287 -28.89 -15.84 -14.68
N VAL A 288 -27.90 -16.00 -13.80
CA VAL A 288 -26.48 -15.86 -14.19
C VAL A 288 -25.68 -16.95 -13.48
N ARG A 289 -24.81 -17.67 -14.22
CA ARG A 289 -23.82 -18.57 -13.62
C ARG A 289 -22.50 -17.83 -13.40
N LEU A 290 -21.89 -17.98 -12.24
CA LEU A 290 -20.58 -17.37 -11.94
C LEU A 290 -19.50 -17.84 -12.92
N THR A 291 -19.50 -19.10 -13.34
CA THR A 291 -18.62 -19.60 -14.40
C THR A 291 -18.77 -18.81 -15.71
N GLN A 292 -19.99 -18.44 -16.09
CA GLN A 292 -20.25 -17.59 -17.27
C GLN A 292 -19.83 -16.12 -17.05
N VAL A 293 -19.96 -15.61 -15.83
CA VAL A 293 -19.52 -14.25 -15.46
C VAL A 293 -18.01 -14.13 -15.57
N PHE A 294 -17.28 -15.07 -14.99
CA PHE A 294 -15.84 -15.04 -14.96
C PHE A 294 -15.23 -15.42 -16.31
N SER A 295 -15.87 -16.26 -17.11
CA SER A 295 -15.45 -16.52 -18.50
C SER A 295 -15.69 -15.34 -19.44
N SER A 296 -16.65 -14.46 -19.15
CA SER A 296 -16.97 -13.25 -19.93
C SER A 296 -16.44 -11.96 -19.32
N TYR A 297 -15.62 -12.06 -18.26
CA TYR A 297 -15.01 -10.92 -17.60
C TYR A 297 -13.93 -10.28 -18.49
N GLN A 298 -14.01 -8.96 -18.67
CA GLN A 298 -13.17 -8.15 -19.54
C GLN A 298 -12.44 -7.03 -18.77
N ALA A 299 -12.50 -7.05 -17.44
CA ALA A 299 -11.91 -6.03 -16.57
C ALA A 299 -12.40 -4.60 -16.88
N SER A 300 -13.67 -4.44 -17.27
CA SER A 300 -14.28 -3.12 -17.36
C SER A 300 -14.58 -2.58 -15.96
N ALA A 301 -14.56 -1.25 -15.81
CA ALA A 301 -14.91 -0.59 -14.53
C ALA A 301 -16.29 -1.00 -14.00
N SER A 302 -17.22 -1.28 -14.93
CA SER A 302 -18.56 -1.77 -14.64
C SER A 302 -18.58 -3.17 -14.04
N GLN A 303 -17.81 -4.10 -14.62
CA GLN A 303 -17.69 -5.47 -14.14
C GLN A 303 -16.95 -5.52 -12.80
N ASP A 304 -15.90 -4.71 -12.63
CA ASP A 304 -15.17 -4.58 -11.36
C ASP A 304 -16.09 -4.11 -10.24
N THR A 305 -16.93 -3.11 -10.50
CA THR A 305 -17.92 -2.61 -9.54
C THR A 305 -18.93 -3.70 -9.14
N ALA A 306 -19.41 -4.49 -10.11
CA ALA A 306 -20.32 -5.59 -9.84
C ALA A 306 -19.66 -6.70 -9.00
N LEU A 307 -18.39 -7.03 -9.27
CA LEU A 307 -17.64 -8.04 -8.51
C LEU A 307 -17.28 -7.59 -7.10
N ILE A 308 -16.95 -6.31 -6.90
CA ILE A 308 -16.75 -5.70 -5.57
C ILE A 308 -18.05 -5.77 -4.77
N TRP A 309 -19.17 -5.41 -5.40
CA TRP A 309 -20.46 -5.50 -4.76
C TRP A 309 -20.77 -6.95 -4.37
N LEU A 310 -20.62 -7.92 -5.29
CA LEU A 310 -20.87 -9.33 -4.99
C LEU A 310 -20.02 -9.81 -3.82
N GLN A 311 -18.72 -9.47 -3.81
CA GLN A 311 -17.82 -9.84 -2.72
C GLN A 311 -18.27 -9.28 -1.37
N SER A 312 -18.84 -8.08 -1.33
CA SER A 312 -19.38 -7.49 -0.10
C SER A 312 -20.58 -8.24 0.48
N GLN A 313 -21.26 -9.05 -0.33
CA GLN A 313 -22.40 -9.87 0.08
C GLN A 313 -21.98 -11.26 0.58
N VAL A 314 -20.70 -11.63 0.44
CA VAL A 314 -20.18 -12.93 0.86
C VAL A 314 -19.46 -12.80 2.19
N SER A 315 -19.78 -13.68 3.14
CA SER A 315 -19.11 -13.69 4.44
C SER A 315 -17.62 -14.05 4.28
N THR A 316 -16.81 -13.58 5.22
CA THR A 316 -15.37 -13.84 5.23
C THR A 316 -15.04 -15.33 5.33
N SER A 317 -15.84 -16.12 6.05
CA SER A 317 -15.67 -17.58 6.12
C SER A 317 -15.90 -18.26 4.78
N VAL A 318 -16.97 -17.87 4.07
CA VAL A 318 -17.29 -18.41 2.74
C VAL A 318 -16.23 -17.99 1.72
N LEU A 319 -15.72 -16.75 1.79
CA LEU A 319 -14.60 -16.29 0.94
C LEU A 319 -13.30 -17.06 1.23
N GLY A 320 -13.01 -17.39 2.49
CA GLY A 320 -11.84 -18.19 2.86
C GLY A 320 -11.91 -19.62 2.34
N GLU A 321 -13.07 -20.28 2.45
CA GLU A 321 -13.30 -21.61 1.88
C GLU A 321 -13.28 -21.60 0.35
N PHE A 322 -13.87 -20.58 -0.27
CA PHE A 322 -13.77 -20.38 -1.72
C PHE A 322 -12.32 -20.23 -2.16
N ALA A 323 -11.50 -19.47 -1.42
CA ALA A 323 -10.10 -19.27 -1.75
C ALA A 323 -9.28 -20.57 -1.71
N GLN A 324 -9.55 -21.44 -0.74
CA GLN A 324 -8.92 -22.76 -0.66
C GLN A 324 -9.28 -23.63 -1.87
N LYS A 325 -10.57 -23.66 -2.24
CA LYS A 325 -11.07 -24.41 -3.39
C LYS A 325 -10.52 -23.86 -4.71
N TRP A 326 -10.49 -22.54 -4.87
CA TRP A 326 -9.98 -21.85 -6.06
C TRP A 326 -8.48 -22.11 -6.30
N ARG A 327 -7.69 -22.22 -5.24
CA ARG A 327 -6.23 -22.46 -5.32
C ARG A 327 -5.86 -23.94 -5.30
N ALA A 328 -6.82 -24.84 -5.11
CA ALA A 328 -6.61 -26.27 -4.86
C ALA A 328 -5.61 -26.55 -3.71
N THR A 329 -5.68 -25.77 -2.62
CA THR A 329 -4.76 -25.91 -1.46
C THR A 329 -5.50 -26.23 -0.16
N THR A 330 -4.91 -27.05 0.71
CA THR A 330 -5.43 -27.37 2.05
C THR A 330 -4.85 -26.50 3.17
N LEU A 331 -4.12 -25.43 2.83
CA LEU A 331 -3.45 -24.54 3.81
C LEU A 331 -4.45 -23.62 4.54
N PRO A 332 -4.12 -23.15 5.77
CA PRO A 332 -5.07 -22.46 6.65
C PRO A 332 -5.64 -21.16 6.05
N GLN A 333 -6.91 -20.91 6.40
CA GLN A 333 -7.78 -19.78 6.04
C GLN A 333 -7.05 -18.44 5.77
N ASP A 334 -6.70 -18.17 4.51
CA ASP A 334 -6.27 -16.85 4.06
C ASP A 334 -7.37 -16.22 3.17
N THR A 335 -8.15 -15.32 3.77
CA THR A 335 -9.35 -14.68 3.19
C THR A 335 -9.03 -13.58 2.17
N ASN A 336 -7.78 -13.45 1.71
CA ASN A 336 -7.33 -12.33 0.87
C ASN A 336 -7.65 -12.48 -0.63
N LEU A 337 -8.36 -13.54 -1.06
CA LEU A 337 -8.79 -13.68 -2.45
C LEU A 337 -9.89 -12.65 -2.78
N ARG A 338 -9.64 -11.75 -3.72
CA ARG A 338 -10.67 -10.84 -4.25
C ARG A 338 -11.33 -11.44 -5.48
N LEU A 339 -12.65 -11.28 -5.62
CA LEU A 339 -13.40 -11.73 -6.80
C LEU A 339 -12.94 -11.03 -8.09
N ILE A 340 -12.41 -9.82 -8.01
CA ILE A 340 -11.74 -9.18 -9.16
C ILE A 340 -10.51 -9.98 -9.60
N ASP A 341 -9.70 -10.48 -8.65
CA ASP A 341 -8.51 -11.26 -8.98
C ASP A 341 -8.92 -12.62 -9.57
N VAL A 342 -10.01 -13.21 -9.08
CA VAL A 342 -10.63 -14.42 -9.67
C VAL A 342 -10.97 -14.19 -11.14
N GLY A 343 -11.56 -13.04 -11.50
CA GLY A 343 -11.82 -12.71 -12.91
C GLY A 343 -10.55 -12.54 -13.74
N LYS A 344 -9.52 -11.90 -13.21
CA LYS A 344 -8.23 -11.71 -13.91
C LYS A 344 -7.47 -13.03 -14.13
N PHE A 345 -7.62 -13.97 -13.21
CA PHE A 345 -6.87 -15.23 -13.18
C PHE A 345 -7.72 -16.46 -13.54
N TYR A 346 -8.98 -16.27 -13.94
CA TYR A 346 -9.80 -17.36 -14.49
C TYR A 346 -9.24 -17.84 -15.84
N ARG A 347 -9.12 -19.16 -15.97
CA ARG A 347 -8.55 -19.86 -17.12
C ARG A 347 -9.45 -21.01 -17.60
N GLY A 348 -10.64 -21.18 -17.01
CA GLY A 348 -11.58 -22.25 -17.36
C GLY A 348 -11.08 -23.65 -17.00
N LEU A 349 -10.27 -23.76 -15.95
CA LEU A 349 -9.83 -25.05 -15.42
C LEU A 349 -10.97 -25.72 -14.64
N ALA A 350 -11.02 -27.05 -14.64
CA ALA A 350 -12.10 -27.80 -13.98
C ALA A 350 -12.22 -27.48 -12.48
N GLU A 351 -11.09 -27.25 -11.80
CA GLU A 351 -11.02 -26.89 -10.39
C GLU A 351 -11.55 -25.46 -10.14
N GLN A 352 -11.32 -24.55 -11.08
CA GLN A 352 -11.82 -23.18 -11.03
C GLN A 352 -13.35 -23.16 -11.22
N ASP A 353 -13.86 -23.95 -12.17
CA ASP A 353 -15.30 -24.11 -12.40
C ASP A 353 -15.98 -24.71 -11.19
N GLN A 354 -15.40 -25.76 -10.60
CA GLN A 354 -15.91 -26.38 -9.36
C GLN A 354 -15.91 -25.40 -8.18
N ALA A 355 -14.87 -24.57 -8.03
CA ALA A 355 -14.81 -23.56 -6.98
C ALA A 355 -15.89 -22.48 -7.17
N LEU A 356 -16.11 -22.03 -8.41
CA LEU A 356 -17.14 -21.04 -8.75
C LEU A 356 -18.56 -21.58 -8.58
N ASP A 357 -18.80 -22.82 -8.98
CA ASP A 357 -20.07 -23.51 -8.75
C ASP A 357 -20.32 -23.72 -7.25
N TRP A 358 -19.27 -24.01 -6.48
CA TRP A 358 -19.36 -24.09 -5.03
C TRP A 358 -19.74 -22.73 -4.42
N LEU A 359 -19.06 -21.64 -4.81
CA LEU A 359 -19.35 -20.29 -4.32
C LEU A 359 -20.79 -19.90 -4.65
N GLN A 360 -21.25 -20.19 -5.86
CA GLN A 360 -22.62 -19.89 -6.28
C GLN A 360 -23.67 -20.56 -5.39
N LYS A 361 -23.43 -21.78 -4.91
CA LYS A 361 -24.33 -22.49 -3.98
C LYS A 361 -24.40 -21.86 -2.59
N GLN A 362 -23.42 -21.02 -2.22
CA GLN A 362 -23.41 -20.29 -0.96
C GLN A 362 -24.20 -18.97 -1.02
N LEU A 363 -24.62 -18.54 -2.21
CA LEU A 363 -25.32 -17.28 -2.41
C LEU A 363 -26.84 -17.47 -2.38
N SER A 364 -27.55 -16.52 -1.77
CA SER A 364 -29.01 -16.54 -1.80
C SER A 364 -29.54 -16.23 -3.21
N PRO A 365 -30.72 -16.75 -3.59
CA PRO A 365 -31.35 -16.42 -4.88
C PRO A 365 -31.49 -14.92 -5.11
N ALA A 366 -31.80 -14.15 -4.06
CA ALA A 366 -31.90 -12.69 -4.13
C ALA A 366 -30.54 -12.03 -4.47
N THR A 367 -29.45 -12.51 -3.86
CA THR A 367 -28.09 -12.02 -4.13
C THR A 367 -27.69 -12.29 -5.58
N ILE A 368 -27.99 -13.49 -6.09
CA ILE A 368 -27.70 -13.86 -7.49
C ILE A 368 -28.53 -13.00 -8.46
N ALA A 369 -29.81 -12.75 -8.16
CA ALA A 369 -30.67 -11.92 -8.99
C ALA A 369 -30.20 -10.46 -9.03
N GLU A 370 -29.84 -9.88 -7.89
CA GLU A 370 -29.33 -8.51 -7.82
C GLU A 370 -27.94 -8.39 -8.46
N PHE A 371 -27.05 -9.37 -8.25
CA PHE A 371 -25.77 -9.43 -8.96
C PHE A 371 -25.97 -9.45 -10.48
N ALA A 372 -26.89 -10.30 -10.95
CA ALA A 372 -27.21 -10.41 -12.36
C ALA A 372 -27.74 -9.08 -12.95
N GLN A 373 -28.52 -8.32 -12.20
CA GLN A 373 -28.95 -6.98 -12.61
C GLN A 373 -27.76 -6.01 -12.67
N LYS A 374 -26.88 -5.99 -11.67
CA LYS A 374 -25.69 -5.11 -11.68
C LYS A 374 -24.68 -5.50 -12.76
N TRP A 375 -24.57 -6.78 -13.09
CA TRP A 375 -23.73 -7.30 -14.16
C TRP A 375 -24.25 -6.92 -15.56
N ARG A 376 -25.59 -6.91 -15.75
CA ARG A 376 -26.25 -6.61 -17.05
C ARG A 376 -26.58 -5.15 -17.29
N SER A 377 -26.93 -4.40 -16.24
CA SER A 377 -27.37 -2.99 -16.33
C SER A 377 -26.27 -2.05 -16.82
N GLN A 378 -25.03 -2.53 -16.95
CA GLN A 378 -23.91 -1.71 -17.40
C GLN A 378 -23.52 -1.95 -18.87
N SER A 379 -24.34 -2.69 -19.62
CA SER A 379 -24.32 -2.67 -21.09
C SER A 379 -25.02 -1.45 -21.70
N THR A 380 -25.62 -0.57 -20.89
CA THR A 380 -26.38 0.60 -21.38
C THR A 380 -26.04 1.94 -20.70
N VAL A 381 -24.98 2.03 -19.89
CA VAL A 381 -24.54 3.34 -19.38
C VAL A 381 -23.71 4.07 -20.44
N GLN A 382 -24.42 4.95 -21.15
CA GLN A 382 -23.98 6.19 -21.80
C GLN A 382 -22.46 6.41 -21.89
N ASN A 383 -21.96 6.47 -23.13
CA ASN A 383 -20.64 6.96 -23.54
C ASN A 383 -20.29 8.27 -22.82
N SER A 384 -19.62 8.16 -21.67
CA SER A 384 -18.80 9.25 -21.18
C SER A 384 -17.59 9.34 -22.09
N PRO A 385 -17.22 10.53 -22.61
CA PRO A 385 -16.06 10.65 -23.46
C PRO A 385 -14.83 10.13 -22.71
N ILE A 386 -14.14 9.16 -23.30
CA ILE A 386 -12.88 8.66 -22.76
C ILE A 386 -11.92 9.84 -22.63
N ARG A 387 -11.43 10.10 -21.41
CA ARG A 387 -10.41 11.12 -21.21
C ARG A 387 -9.09 10.59 -21.76
N LEU A 388 -8.34 11.42 -22.48
CA LEU A 388 -7.03 11.02 -23.02
C LEU A 388 -6.08 10.51 -21.93
N ILE A 389 -6.17 11.07 -20.71
CA ILE A 389 -5.38 10.59 -19.56
C ILE A 389 -5.70 9.14 -19.18
N ASP A 390 -6.96 8.70 -19.35
CA ASP A 390 -7.36 7.33 -19.06
C ASP A 390 -6.98 6.40 -20.22
N ALA A 391 -7.02 6.89 -21.48
CA ALA A 391 -6.43 6.18 -22.61
C ALA A 391 -4.92 5.90 -22.39
N CYS A 392 -4.17 6.86 -21.85
CA CYS A 392 -2.75 6.67 -21.50
C CYS A 392 -2.54 5.66 -20.35
N LYS A 393 -3.39 5.67 -19.32
CA LYS A 393 -3.29 4.74 -18.17
C LYS A 393 -3.51 3.29 -18.57
N PHE A 394 -4.32 3.05 -19.59
CA PHE A 394 -4.71 1.72 -20.05
C PHE A 394 -4.12 1.35 -21.42
N TYR A 395 -3.20 2.15 -21.94
CA TYR A 395 -2.46 1.87 -23.15
C TYR A 395 -1.50 0.69 -22.93
N ARG A 396 -1.65 -0.34 -23.76
CA ARG A 396 -0.89 -1.59 -23.73
C ARG A 396 -0.35 -1.98 -25.11
N ALA A 397 -0.23 -1.00 -26.00
CA ALA A 397 0.19 -1.18 -27.39
C ALA A 397 -0.60 -2.24 -28.18
N ALA A 398 -1.86 -2.47 -27.82
CA ALA A 398 -2.71 -3.39 -28.56
C ALA A 398 -3.03 -2.81 -29.95
N PRO A 399 -3.17 -3.63 -31.01
CA PRO A 399 -3.36 -3.14 -32.38
C PRO A 399 -4.51 -2.14 -32.53
N ASN A 400 -5.64 -2.39 -31.85
CA ASN A 400 -6.80 -1.51 -31.86
C ASN A 400 -6.58 -0.20 -31.09
N GLN A 401 -5.72 -0.19 -30.07
CA GLN A 401 -5.36 1.03 -29.35
C GLN A 401 -4.41 1.90 -30.18
N ASN A 402 -3.45 1.28 -30.87
CA ASN A 402 -2.57 1.99 -31.80
C ASN A 402 -3.39 2.63 -32.92
N GLN A 403 -4.27 1.86 -33.57
CA GLN A 403 -5.15 2.38 -34.62
C GLN A 403 -6.06 3.52 -34.13
N ALA A 404 -6.56 3.45 -32.89
CA ALA A 404 -7.38 4.51 -32.32
C ALA A 404 -6.57 5.79 -32.04
N LEU A 405 -5.32 5.65 -31.60
CA LEU A 405 -4.41 6.77 -31.38
C LEU A 405 -3.94 7.38 -32.71
N ASP A 406 -3.59 6.57 -33.70
CA ASP A 406 -3.23 7.01 -35.06
C ASP A 406 -4.39 7.77 -35.71
N TRP A 407 -5.62 7.25 -35.57
CA TRP A 407 -6.83 7.91 -36.04
C TRP A 407 -7.06 9.27 -35.35
N LEU A 408 -6.83 9.34 -34.03
CA LEU A 408 -6.96 10.58 -33.27
C LEU A 408 -5.87 11.59 -33.65
N GLU A 409 -4.62 11.15 -33.77
CA GLU A 409 -3.48 11.97 -34.19
C GLU A 409 -3.75 12.62 -35.56
N GLY A 410 -4.30 11.87 -36.51
CA GLY A 410 -4.70 12.38 -37.82
C GLY A 410 -5.83 13.44 -37.80
N ARG A 411 -6.49 13.66 -36.67
CA ARG A 411 -7.53 14.69 -36.48
C ARG A 411 -7.01 15.93 -35.75
N ILE A 412 -5.80 15.89 -35.22
CA ILE A 412 -5.20 17.00 -34.49
C ILE A 412 -4.22 17.72 -35.42
N SER A 413 -4.34 19.04 -35.54
CA SER A 413 -3.43 19.79 -36.42
C SER A 413 -1.98 19.74 -35.91
N PRO A 414 -0.97 19.82 -36.80
CA PRO A 414 0.44 19.84 -36.39
C PRO A 414 0.76 20.94 -35.36
N ALA A 415 0.09 22.08 -35.41
CA ALA A 415 0.25 23.17 -34.45
C ALA A 415 -0.27 22.80 -33.04
N ILE A 416 -1.40 22.09 -32.95
CA ILE A 416 -1.93 21.60 -31.66
C ILE A 416 -1.06 20.48 -31.11
N LEU A 417 -0.56 19.57 -31.95
CA LEU A 417 0.39 18.53 -31.51
C LEU A 417 1.70 19.15 -31.00
N SER A 418 2.21 20.18 -31.68
CA SER A 418 3.41 20.91 -31.25
C SER A 418 3.20 21.67 -29.94
N GLU A 419 2.04 22.33 -29.77
CA GLU A 419 1.69 23.01 -28.51
C GLU A 419 1.43 22.02 -27.38
N PHE A 420 0.80 20.88 -27.66
CA PHE A 420 0.65 19.77 -26.73
C PHE A 420 2.02 19.25 -26.29
N PHE A 421 2.93 18.99 -27.24
CA PHE A 421 4.30 18.57 -26.95
C PHE A 421 5.07 19.60 -26.15
N ARG A 422 4.97 20.90 -26.48
CA ARG A 422 5.59 21.99 -25.72
C ARG A 422 5.06 22.05 -24.29
N ARG A 423 3.75 21.89 -24.08
CA ARG A 423 3.14 21.85 -22.73
C ARG A 423 3.54 20.59 -21.97
N TRP A 424 3.62 19.46 -22.67
CA TRP A 424 4.06 18.19 -22.13
C TRP A 424 5.53 18.25 -21.67
N GLN A 425 6.40 18.92 -22.44
CA GLN A 425 7.80 19.14 -22.07
C GLN A 425 7.99 20.26 -21.02
N ASN A 426 7.16 21.31 -21.02
CA ASN A 426 7.22 22.36 -19.99
C ASN A 426 6.73 21.90 -18.62
N ALA A 427 5.93 20.82 -18.55
CA ALA A 427 5.63 20.13 -17.29
C ALA A 427 6.85 19.39 -16.71
N SER A 428 7.96 19.31 -17.46
CA SER A 428 9.25 18.77 -17.01
C SER A 428 10.23 19.87 -16.54
N ARG A 429 9.79 21.14 -16.45
CA ARG A 429 10.60 22.29 -16.02
C ARG A 429 9.90 23.21 -14.99
N LEU A 430 8.83 22.76 -14.34
CA LEU A 430 8.16 23.49 -13.25
C LEU A 430 7.92 22.60 -12.04
#